data_AF-A0A804IDW6-F1
#
_entry.id   AF-A0A804IDW6-F1
#
_cell.length_a   1.000
_cell.length_b   1.000
_cell.length_c   1.000
_cell.angle_alpha   90.00
_cell.angle_beta   90.00
_cell.angle_gamma   90.00
#
_symmetry.space_group_name_H-M   'P 1'
#
loop_
_entity.id
_entity.type
_entity.pdbx_description
1 polymer ?
#
loop_
_entity_poly.entity_id
_entity_poly.type
_entity_poly.pdbx_seq_one_letter_code
_entity_poly.pdbx_strand_id
1 'polypeptide(L)'
;MGTYELIKGDDKAAAAAEEEHNEHVLAVDHALPYPKDLEIGGKRASAPRSGDRHRLVSLDVFRGLTVALMIFVDDAGTYLPAINHSPWDGVNLADFVMPFFLFIVGVALALTYKRVSNKAMATKKAVLRAAKLFVVGLVIQGGYFHGLHNLTYGVDILSIRWTGILQRIAIAYLLAAICEIWLKSDDDVDSGHSLARRYRSQLLVALILTTIYMILLYGLYVPDWEYQLPVAGSGPKSFSVECGVRGDTGPACNAVGMIDRRIFGVRHLHRRPVYERTKQCSIDSPASGPLPPDAPSWCQAPFDPEGLLSSVMAIVTCLIGLQFGHVIVHFKDHKDRIVQWMIPSFCLLALAFSLDCFGVHMNKALYTLSYTCATAGTAGMLFTGVYVLVDVYGYRRPTLAMEWLGMHALMIYVLIGCNIFPVFIQGFYWREPQNNLLRVIGIGS
;
A
#
# COMPACT_ATOMS: atom_id res chain seq x y z
N MET A 1 -29.08 22.16 49.75
CA MET A 1 -27.90 22.34 50.64
C MET A 1 -27.59 20.99 51.25
N GLY A 2 -26.48 20.40 50.82
CA GLY A 2 -26.07 19.03 51.12
C GLY A 2 -24.77 18.78 50.37
N THR A 3 -23.70 19.36 50.90
CA THR A 3 -22.31 19.26 50.47
C THR A 3 -21.80 17.83 50.64
N TYR A 4 -21.20 17.27 49.58
CA TYR A 4 -20.31 16.11 49.70
C TYR A 4 -18.96 16.46 49.08
N GLU A 5 -17.94 16.34 49.93
CA GLU A 5 -16.53 16.64 49.70
C GLU A 5 -15.84 15.61 48.81
N LEU A 6 -14.83 16.12 48.09
CA LEU A 6 -13.84 15.41 47.30
C LEU A 6 -12.88 14.62 48.20
N ILE A 7 -12.76 13.31 47.98
CA ILE A 7 -11.66 12.51 48.53
C ILE A 7 -10.58 12.36 47.45
N LYS A 8 -9.44 13.01 47.71
CA LYS A 8 -8.13 12.78 47.09
C LYS A 8 -7.65 11.36 47.46
N GLY A 9 -7.26 10.57 46.47
CA GLY A 9 -6.53 9.31 46.65
C GLY A 9 -5.14 9.43 46.04
N ASP A 10 -4.13 9.22 46.87
CA ASP A 10 -2.71 9.45 46.62
C ASP A 10 -2.09 8.58 45.51
N ASP A 11 -1.26 9.25 44.71
CA ASP A 11 -0.17 8.67 43.95
C ASP A 11 0.89 8.10 44.92
N LYS A 12 1.10 6.77 44.91
CA LYS A 12 2.38 6.05 45.13
C LYS A 12 2.14 4.57 45.44
N ALA A 13 1.99 3.74 44.39
CA ALA A 13 2.23 2.30 44.46
C ALA A 13 2.28 1.69 43.05
N ALA A 14 3.31 2.03 42.26
CA ALA A 14 3.61 1.35 41.00
C ALA A 14 5.10 1.49 40.66
N ALA A 15 5.96 0.91 41.49
CA ALA A 15 7.39 0.78 41.21
C ALA A 15 8.01 -0.31 42.09
N ALA A 16 7.74 -1.58 41.77
CA ALA A 16 8.62 -2.73 42.05
C ALA A 16 7.91 -4.02 41.59
N ALA A 17 8.66 -4.93 40.98
CA ALA A 17 8.25 -6.19 40.35
C ALA A 17 7.64 -5.98 38.95
N GLU A 18 8.16 -6.50 37.85
CA GLU A 18 8.89 -7.75 37.65
C GLU A 18 9.93 -7.58 36.52
N GLU A 19 11.20 -7.78 36.85
CA GLU A 19 12.23 -8.31 35.96
C GLU A 19 12.56 -9.73 36.43
N GLU A 20 12.97 -10.60 35.50
CA GLU A 20 13.45 -11.99 35.67
C GLU A 20 12.42 -13.10 35.96
N HIS A 21 12.16 -13.96 34.98
CA HIS A 21 13.00 -15.13 34.64
C HIS A 21 12.18 -16.16 33.86
N ASN A 22 12.83 -16.78 32.88
CA ASN A 22 12.30 -17.84 32.02
C ASN A 22 12.58 -19.22 32.68
N GLU A 23 11.83 -20.23 32.23
CA GLU A 23 12.19 -21.67 32.20
C GLU A 23 11.86 -22.67 33.36
N HIS A 24 11.34 -23.82 32.89
CA HIS A 24 11.40 -25.21 33.38
C HIS A 24 10.36 -25.82 34.38
N VAL A 25 9.44 -26.62 33.78
CA VAL A 25 9.22 -28.09 33.98
C VAL A 25 8.59 -28.68 35.26
N LEU A 26 7.50 -29.44 35.03
CA LEU A 26 6.90 -30.65 35.68
C LEU A 26 6.79 -30.76 37.22
N ALA A 27 5.55 -30.96 37.69
CA ALA A 27 5.22 -31.96 38.71
C ALA A 27 3.71 -32.33 38.66
N VAL A 28 3.43 -33.58 39.03
CA VAL A 28 2.22 -34.38 38.85
C VAL A 28 1.56 -34.67 40.21
N ASP A 29 0.24 -34.91 40.19
CA ASP A 29 -0.67 -35.61 41.14
C ASP A 29 -0.95 -35.07 42.55
N HIS A 30 -2.24 -34.83 42.85
CA HIS A 30 -3.03 -35.76 43.67
C HIS A 30 -4.55 -35.46 43.63
N ALA A 31 -5.34 -36.53 43.56
CA ALA A 31 -6.80 -36.56 43.49
C ALA A 31 -7.49 -36.75 44.87
N LEU A 32 -8.82 -36.46 44.92
CA LEU A 32 -9.95 -37.03 45.71
C LEU A 32 -10.90 -35.94 46.32
N PRO A 33 -12.17 -36.23 46.71
CA PRO A 33 -13.34 -36.57 45.88
C PRO A 33 -14.62 -35.73 46.19
N TYR A 34 -15.65 -35.89 45.33
CA TYR A 34 -17.01 -35.28 45.32
C TYR A 34 -17.90 -35.52 46.58
N PRO A 35 -18.98 -34.72 46.82
CA PRO A 35 -20.34 -34.95 46.25
C PRO A 35 -21.03 -33.63 45.80
N LYS A 36 -21.67 -33.53 44.62
CA LYS A 36 -23.00 -34.00 44.16
C LYS A 36 -24.15 -33.40 44.97
N ASP A 37 -24.55 -32.18 44.58
CA ASP A 37 -25.92 -31.71 44.70
C ASP A 37 -26.42 -31.23 43.33
N LEU A 38 -27.68 -31.57 43.08
CA LEU A 38 -28.38 -31.59 41.82
C LEU A 38 -29.37 -30.43 41.82
N GLU A 39 -29.16 -29.39 41.02
CA GLU A 39 -30.22 -28.43 40.68
C GLU A 39 -30.29 -28.15 39.18
N ILE A 40 -31.54 -28.09 38.75
CA ILE A 40 -32.06 -28.08 37.39
C ILE A 40 -32.08 -26.64 36.87
N GLY A 41 -31.69 -26.46 35.60
CA GLY A 41 -32.16 -25.33 34.79
C GLY A 41 -31.17 -24.18 34.59
N GLY A 42 -30.90 -23.88 33.32
CA GLY A 42 -30.27 -22.62 32.92
C GLY A 42 -29.15 -22.84 31.91
N LYS A 43 -29.43 -22.51 30.65
CA LYS A 43 -28.40 -22.30 29.62
C LYS A 43 -27.33 -21.38 30.21
N ARG A 44 -26.15 -21.93 30.51
CA ARG A 44 -24.98 -21.14 30.89
C ARG A 44 -24.57 -20.34 29.65
N ALA A 45 -25.04 -19.11 29.58
CA ALA A 45 -24.47 -18.10 28.70
C ALA A 45 -22.98 -18.03 29.05
N SER A 46 -22.13 -18.49 28.14
CA SER A 46 -20.69 -18.32 28.26
C SER A 46 -20.43 -16.82 28.40
N ALA A 47 -19.86 -16.43 29.55
CA ALA A 47 -19.37 -15.07 29.75
C ALA A 47 -18.45 -14.69 28.56
N PRO A 48 -18.57 -13.48 28.00
CA PRO A 48 -17.72 -13.08 26.89
C PRO A 48 -16.28 -13.07 27.39
N ARG A 49 -15.40 -13.79 26.69
CA ARG A 49 -13.96 -13.75 26.92
C ARG A 49 -13.50 -12.29 26.84
N SER A 50 -13.00 -11.77 27.96
CA SER A 50 -12.35 -10.48 28.04
C SER A 50 -11.09 -10.49 27.16
N GLY A 51 -11.21 -9.98 25.94
CA GLY A 51 -10.07 -9.91 25.01
C GLY A 51 -10.41 -9.84 23.52
N ASP A 52 -11.68 -9.91 23.10
CA ASP A 52 -12.01 -9.76 21.68
C ASP A 52 -11.77 -8.31 21.23
N ARG A 53 -10.57 -8.09 20.67
CA ARG A 53 -10.22 -6.88 19.94
C ARG A 53 -11.06 -6.87 18.67
N HIS A 54 -12.29 -6.38 18.77
CA HIS A 54 -13.26 -6.41 17.68
C HIS A 54 -12.67 -5.73 16.44
N ARG A 55 -12.34 -6.53 15.43
CA ARG A 55 -11.74 -6.06 14.17
C ARG A 55 -12.79 -5.29 13.38
N LEU A 56 -12.34 -4.32 12.61
CA LEU A 56 -13.22 -3.54 11.75
C LEU A 56 -13.45 -4.32 10.45
N VAL A 57 -14.61 -4.97 10.34
CA VAL A 57 -14.94 -5.89 9.23
C VAL A 57 -14.92 -5.15 7.90
N SER A 58 -15.48 -3.93 7.82
CA SER A 58 -15.46 -3.12 6.59
C SER A 58 -14.05 -2.85 6.05
N LEU A 59 -13.05 -2.70 6.92
CA LEU A 59 -11.65 -2.49 6.51
C LEU A 59 -11.06 -3.76 5.90
N ASP A 60 -11.38 -4.92 6.46
CA ASP A 60 -10.96 -6.21 5.92
C ASP A 60 -11.66 -6.50 4.58
N VAL A 61 -12.95 -6.21 4.46
CA VAL A 61 -13.71 -6.34 3.21
C VAL A 61 -13.19 -5.40 2.13
N PHE A 62 -12.92 -4.13 2.45
CA PHE A 62 -12.39 -3.17 1.48
C PHE A 62 -11.01 -3.63 0.95
N ARG A 63 -10.15 -4.09 1.86
CA ARG A 63 -8.86 -4.69 1.50
C ARG A 63 -9.01 -5.92 0.62
N GLY A 64 -9.96 -6.79 0.93
CA GLY A 64 -10.26 -7.97 0.10
C GLY A 64 -10.77 -7.61 -1.29
N LEU A 65 -11.61 -6.59 -1.40
CA LEU A 65 -12.06 -6.05 -2.68
C LEU A 65 -10.89 -5.52 -3.49
N THR A 66 -9.93 -4.84 -2.86
CA THR A 66 -8.70 -4.37 -3.53
C THR A 66 -7.83 -5.55 -4.02
N VAL A 67 -7.69 -6.62 -3.22
CA VAL A 67 -6.99 -7.85 -3.63
C VAL A 67 -7.71 -8.54 -4.80
N ALA A 68 -9.03 -8.68 -4.72
CA ALA A 68 -9.82 -9.27 -5.81
C ALA A 68 -9.69 -8.44 -7.09
N LEU A 69 -9.72 -7.11 -6.98
CA LEU A 69 -9.50 -6.21 -8.10
C LEU A 69 -8.11 -6.39 -8.71
N MET A 70 -7.06 -6.48 -7.88
CA MET A 70 -5.70 -6.75 -8.33
C MET A 70 -5.61 -8.03 -9.18
N ILE A 71 -6.14 -9.15 -8.66
CA ILE A 71 -6.14 -10.42 -9.39
C ILE A 71 -6.90 -10.28 -10.72
N PHE A 72 -8.08 -9.64 -10.68
CA PHE A 72 -8.90 -9.43 -11.86
C PHE A 72 -8.20 -8.60 -12.93
N VAL A 73 -7.52 -7.51 -12.56
CA VAL A 73 -6.83 -6.66 -13.55
C VAL A 73 -5.55 -7.29 -14.07
N ASP A 74 -4.84 -8.09 -13.27
CA ASP A 74 -3.64 -8.81 -13.70
C ASP A 74 -3.97 -9.86 -14.78
N ASP A 75 -5.10 -10.56 -14.63
CA ASP A 75 -5.54 -11.59 -15.61
C ASP A 75 -6.29 -10.98 -16.81
N ALA A 76 -7.25 -10.08 -16.55
CA ALA A 76 -8.12 -9.52 -17.61
C ALA A 76 -7.49 -8.35 -18.37
N GLY A 77 -6.49 -7.67 -17.78
CA GLY A 77 -5.88 -6.46 -18.34
C GLY A 77 -5.20 -6.69 -19.69
N THR A 78 -4.71 -7.90 -19.97
CA THR A 78 -4.12 -8.25 -21.27
C THR A 78 -5.14 -8.15 -22.41
N TYR A 79 -6.41 -8.47 -22.15
CA TYR A 79 -7.47 -8.53 -23.15
C TYR A 79 -8.29 -7.25 -23.24
N LEU A 80 -8.39 -6.50 -22.14
CA LEU A 80 -9.24 -5.31 -22.04
C LEU A 80 -8.39 -4.08 -21.66
N PRO A 81 -8.02 -3.22 -22.64
CA PRO A 81 -7.14 -2.08 -22.39
C PRO A 81 -7.61 -1.11 -21.32
N ALA A 82 -8.93 -0.91 -21.18
CA ALA A 82 -9.52 -0.03 -20.16
C ALA A 82 -9.36 -0.58 -18.73
N ILE A 83 -9.10 -1.88 -18.59
CA ILE A 83 -8.86 -2.54 -17.30
C ILE A 83 -7.36 -2.53 -16.96
N ASN A 84 -6.50 -2.57 -17.97
CA ASN A 84 -5.05 -2.52 -17.84
C ASN A 84 -4.56 -1.11 -17.42
N HIS A 85 -3.31 -1.00 -16.95
CA HIS A 85 -2.66 0.28 -16.65
C HIS A 85 -2.66 1.25 -17.84
N SER A 86 -2.87 2.54 -17.56
CA SER A 86 -2.63 3.58 -18.57
C SER A 86 -1.15 3.60 -18.98
N PRO A 87 -0.81 3.74 -20.28
CA PRO A 87 0.57 3.83 -20.75
C PRO A 87 1.37 4.96 -20.11
N TRP A 88 0.75 6.12 -19.84
CA TRP A 88 1.42 7.26 -19.20
C TRP A 88 0.43 8.16 -18.46
N ASP A 89 -0.18 9.12 -19.17
CA ASP A 89 -1.22 10.01 -18.64
C ASP A 89 -2.60 9.37 -18.72
N GLY A 90 -3.47 9.74 -17.79
CA GLY A 90 -4.78 9.14 -17.58
C GLY A 90 -4.76 8.05 -16.51
N VAL A 91 -5.94 7.54 -16.21
CA VAL A 91 -6.15 6.54 -15.17
C VAL A 91 -7.13 5.47 -15.64
N ASN A 92 -6.73 4.21 -15.52
CA ASN A 92 -7.57 3.05 -15.79
C ASN A 92 -7.84 2.27 -14.50
N LEU A 93 -8.66 1.22 -14.59
CA LEU A 93 -9.11 0.48 -13.40
C LEU A 93 -7.96 -0.10 -12.56
N ALA A 94 -6.93 -0.66 -13.21
CA ALA A 94 -5.77 -1.21 -12.52
C ALA A 94 -4.96 -0.16 -11.73
N ASP A 95 -5.07 1.12 -12.09
CA ASP A 95 -4.30 2.20 -11.49
C ASP A 95 -4.83 2.60 -10.10
N PHE A 96 -5.99 2.09 -9.67
CA PHE A 96 -6.55 2.35 -8.34
C PHE A 96 -6.08 1.37 -7.26
N VAL A 97 -5.55 0.21 -7.65
CA VAL A 97 -5.23 -0.90 -6.72
C VAL A 97 -4.21 -0.48 -5.65
N MET A 98 -3.06 0.05 -6.06
CA MET A 98 -1.98 0.38 -5.13
C MET A 98 -2.33 1.55 -4.18
N PRO A 99 -2.89 2.68 -4.67
CA PRO A 99 -3.36 3.75 -3.79
C PRO A 99 -4.42 3.32 -2.78
N PHE A 100 -5.32 2.40 -3.15
CA PHE A 100 -6.30 1.84 -2.20
C PHE A 100 -5.60 1.09 -1.06
N PHE A 101 -4.58 0.30 -1.35
CA PHE A 101 -3.77 -0.34 -0.29
C PHE A 101 -3.10 0.68 0.62
N LEU A 102 -2.49 1.74 0.08
CA LEU A 102 -1.85 2.79 0.89
C LEU A 102 -2.87 3.50 1.78
N PHE A 103 -4.05 3.81 1.26
CA PHE A 103 -5.15 4.40 2.01
C PHE A 103 -5.59 3.48 3.17
N ILE A 104 -5.80 2.19 2.89
CA ILE A 104 -6.16 1.17 3.90
C ILE A 104 -5.09 1.06 4.99
N VAL A 105 -3.81 1.08 4.61
CA VAL A 105 -2.69 1.08 5.57
C VAL A 105 -2.77 2.29 6.51
N GLY A 106 -3.09 3.46 5.97
CA GLY A 106 -3.37 4.67 6.74
C GLY A 106 -4.51 4.47 7.75
N VAL A 107 -5.68 4.01 7.30
CA VAL A 107 -6.83 3.77 8.18
C VAL A 107 -6.48 2.79 9.31
N ALA A 108 -5.75 1.72 8.98
CA ALA A 108 -5.32 0.71 9.94
C ALA A 108 -4.33 1.26 10.99
N LEU A 109 -3.49 2.23 10.64
CA LEU A 109 -2.53 2.85 11.56
C LEU A 109 -3.22 3.60 12.69
N ALA A 110 -4.28 4.36 12.40
CA ALA A 110 -5.06 5.07 13.42
C ALA A 110 -5.68 4.11 14.45
N LEU A 111 -6.13 2.93 14.00
CA LEU A 111 -6.68 1.89 14.88
C LEU A 111 -5.56 1.20 15.70
N THR A 112 -4.42 0.96 15.07
CA THR A 112 -3.28 0.26 15.68
C THR A 112 -2.66 1.09 16.80
N TYR A 113 -2.47 2.38 16.57
CA TYR A 113 -1.81 3.31 17.50
C TYR A 113 -2.79 4.22 18.25
N LYS A 114 -4.08 3.86 18.31
CA LYS A 114 -5.11 4.58 19.09
C LYS A 114 -4.69 4.82 20.55
N ARG A 115 -3.99 3.86 21.16
CA ARG A 115 -3.45 3.94 22.52
C ARG A 115 -1.97 3.52 22.50
N VAL A 116 -1.06 4.48 22.67
CA VAL A 116 0.38 4.24 22.78
C VAL A 116 0.83 4.60 24.19
N SER A 117 1.23 3.60 24.97
CA SER A 117 1.79 3.79 26.31
C SER A 117 3.27 4.17 26.27
N ASN A 118 4.06 3.50 25.42
CA ASN A 118 5.49 3.76 25.25
C ASN A 118 5.82 4.04 23.77
N LYS A 119 6.13 5.31 23.46
CA LYS A 119 6.42 5.78 22.10
C LYS A 119 7.68 5.14 21.50
N ALA A 120 8.72 4.91 22.31
CA ALA A 120 9.96 4.28 21.84
C ALA A 120 9.73 2.82 21.43
N MET A 121 9.02 2.06 22.27
CA MET A 121 8.66 0.67 21.98
C MET A 121 7.74 0.57 20.74
N ALA A 122 6.76 1.47 20.62
CA ALA A 122 5.88 1.53 19.45
C ALA A 122 6.67 1.83 18.17
N THR A 123 7.61 2.79 18.22
CA THR A 123 8.49 3.14 17.10
C THR A 123 9.38 1.96 16.70
N LYS A 124 10.00 1.27 17.66
CA LYS A 124 10.81 0.06 17.39
C LYS A 124 9.99 -1.02 16.68
N LYS A 125 8.75 -1.26 17.12
CA LYS A 125 7.85 -2.22 16.46
C LYS A 125 7.49 -1.79 15.03
N ALA A 126 7.21 -0.50 14.83
CA ALA A 126 6.93 0.05 13.49
C ALA A 126 8.13 -0.14 12.54
N VAL A 127 9.34 0.22 12.99
CA VAL A 127 10.58 0.07 12.23
C VAL A 127 10.83 -1.40 11.87
N LEU A 128 10.71 -2.32 12.84
CA LEU A 128 10.92 -3.75 12.57
C LEU A 128 9.90 -4.31 11.57
N ARG A 129 8.64 -3.86 11.63
CA ARG A 129 7.61 -4.28 10.65
C ARG A 129 7.92 -3.74 9.26
N ALA A 130 8.28 -2.46 9.16
CA ALA A 130 8.67 -1.84 7.89
C ALA A 130 9.90 -2.53 7.29
N ALA A 131 10.93 -2.79 8.09
CA ALA A 131 12.15 -3.48 7.66
C ALA A 131 11.87 -4.90 7.14
N LYS A 132 11.04 -5.69 7.84
CA LYS A 132 10.61 -7.02 7.36
C LYS A 132 9.91 -6.94 6.01
N LEU A 133 8.98 -5.99 5.86
CA LEU A 133 8.23 -5.81 4.61
C LEU A 133 9.15 -5.37 3.46
N PHE A 134 10.10 -4.47 3.75
CA PHE A 134 11.08 -4.00 2.79
C PHE A 134 12.01 -5.11 2.31
N VAL A 135 12.52 -5.94 3.22
CA VAL A 135 13.38 -7.10 2.89
C VAL A 135 12.61 -8.13 2.05
N VAL A 136 11.36 -8.45 2.43
CA VAL A 136 10.49 -9.31 1.62
C VAL A 136 10.29 -8.71 0.22
N GLY A 137 10.09 -7.39 0.14
CA GLY A 137 10.04 -6.65 -1.13
C GLY A 137 11.28 -6.82 -1.99
N LEU A 138 12.48 -6.67 -1.42
CA LEU A 138 13.74 -6.85 -2.13
C LEU A 138 13.91 -8.29 -2.65
N VAL A 139 13.57 -9.30 -1.84
CA VAL A 139 13.67 -10.69 -2.27
C VAL A 139 12.74 -10.97 -3.45
N ILE A 140 11.50 -10.49 -3.39
CA ILE A 140 10.51 -10.82 -4.42
C ILE A 140 10.68 -9.96 -5.68
N GLN A 141 10.85 -8.64 -5.52
CA GLN A 141 10.82 -7.66 -6.61
C GLN A 141 12.20 -7.22 -7.08
N GLY A 142 13.26 -7.51 -6.30
CA GLY A 142 14.64 -7.18 -6.63
C GLY A 142 15.24 -8.03 -7.75
N GLY A 143 14.51 -9.05 -8.24
CA GLY A 143 14.92 -9.88 -9.37
C GLY A 143 15.36 -11.30 -9.02
N TYR A 144 15.07 -11.80 -7.81
CA TYR A 144 15.40 -13.18 -7.42
C TYR A 144 14.63 -14.24 -8.21
N PHE A 145 13.38 -13.91 -8.56
CA PHE A 145 12.54 -14.72 -9.43
C PHE A 145 12.53 -14.10 -10.82
N HIS A 146 13.21 -14.75 -11.77
CA HIS A 146 13.09 -14.42 -13.18
C HIS A 146 11.75 -14.97 -13.69
N GLY A 147 11.06 -14.23 -14.57
CA GLY A 147 9.64 -14.47 -14.89
C GLY A 147 9.29 -15.88 -15.39
N LEU A 148 8.00 -16.15 -15.56
CA LEU A 148 7.38 -17.47 -15.86
C LEU A 148 8.12 -18.36 -16.88
N HIS A 149 8.79 -17.76 -17.86
CA HIS A 149 9.46 -18.47 -18.95
C HIS A 149 10.94 -18.79 -18.70
N ASN A 150 11.54 -18.34 -17.59
CA ASN A 150 12.95 -18.56 -17.30
C ASN A 150 13.13 -19.07 -15.86
N LEU A 151 13.31 -20.38 -15.70
CA LEU A 151 13.49 -21.07 -14.42
C LEU A 151 14.87 -20.85 -13.78
N THR A 152 15.59 -19.81 -14.19
CA THR A 152 16.87 -19.42 -13.58
C THR A 152 16.62 -18.66 -12.28
N TYR A 153 17.22 -19.12 -11.19
CA TYR A 153 17.20 -18.45 -9.89
C TYR A 153 18.52 -17.72 -9.65
N GLY A 154 18.46 -16.52 -9.10
CA GLY A 154 19.65 -15.72 -8.77
C GLY A 154 19.34 -14.23 -8.75
N VAL A 155 20.22 -13.42 -8.14
CA VAL A 155 20.13 -11.96 -8.21
C VAL A 155 21.49 -11.45 -8.64
N ASP A 156 21.53 -10.74 -9.76
CA ASP A 156 22.66 -9.87 -10.04
C ASP A 156 22.58 -8.63 -9.15
N ILE A 157 23.42 -8.60 -8.11
CA ILE A 157 23.47 -7.50 -7.14
C ILE A 157 23.75 -6.16 -7.84
N LEU A 158 24.48 -6.18 -8.97
CA LEU A 158 24.80 -4.98 -9.75
C LEU A 158 23.62 -4.45 -10.58
N SER A 159 22.51 -5.20 -10.65
CA SER A 159 21.28 -4.78 -11.32
C SER A 159 20.01 -5.05 -10.51
N ILE A 160 20.14 -5.24 -9.19
CA ILE A 160 19.00 -5.43 -8.29
C ILE A 160 18.08 -4.19 -8.32
N ARG A 161 16.77 -4.41 -8.39
CA ARG A 161 15.80 -3.31 -8.30
C ARG A 161 15.56 -2.91 -6.84
N TRP A 162 15.98 -1.70 -6.46
CA TRP A 162 15.87 -1.20 -5.08
C TRP A 162 14.45 -0.77 -4.70
N THR A 163 13.72 -0.20 -5.66
CA THR A 163 12.40 0.39 -5.49
C THR A 163 11.30 -0.52 -6.03
N GLY A 164 10.22 -0.66 -5.27
CA GLY A 164 9.14 -1.59 -5.60
C GLY A 164 7.92 -1.34 -4.73
N ILE A 165 6.80 -2.00 -5.06
CA ILE A 165 5.49 -1.77 -4.42
C ILE A 165 5.57 -2.06 -2.91
N LEU A 166 6.22 -3.16 -2.51
CA LEU A 166 6.34 -3.52 -1.09
C LEU A 166 7.26 -2.57 -0.33
N GLN A 167 8.36 -2.14 -0.96
CA GLN A 167 9.29 -1.15 -0.44
C GLN A 167 8.60 0.21 -0.24
N ARG A 168 7.82 0.66 -1.23
CA ARG A 168 7.02 1.88 -1.14
C ARG A 168 6.01 1.81 -0.01
N ILE A 169 5.24 0.72 0.09
CA ILE A 169 4.28 0.52 1.19
C ILE A 169 5.00 0.53 2.55
N ALA A 170 6.19 -0.09 2.65
CA ALA A 170 6.98 -0.09 3.88
C ALA A 170 7.42 1.32 4.31
N ILE A 171 7.89 2.14 3.35
CA ILE A 171 8.29 3.54 3.61
C ILE A 171 7.08 4.38 4.01
N ALA A 172 5.98 4.30 3.26
CA ALA A 172 4.74 5.02 3.57
C ALA A 172 4.18 4.63 4.95
N TYR A 173 4.14 3.33 5.25
CA TYR A 173 3.74 2.82 6.56
C TYR A 173 4.62 3.39 7.68
N LEU A 174 5.95 3.35 7.52
CA LEU A 174 6.87 3.78 8.56
C LEU A 174 6.70 5.27 8.88
N LEU A 175 6.67 6.12 7.85
CA LEU A 175 6.56 7.56 8.05
C LEU A 175 5.20 7.96 8.60
N ALA A 176 4.10 7.39 8.09
CA ALA A 176 2.77 7.62 8.65
C ALA A 176 2.66 7.12 10.11
N ALA A 177 3.29 5.99 10.44
CA ALA A 177 3.33 5.49 11.82
C ALA A 177 4.12 6.43 12.75
N ILE A 178 5.26 6.95 12.30
CA ILE A 178 6.04 7.94 13.07
C ILE A 178 5.21 9.20 13.29
N CYS A 179 4.53 9.72 12.27
CA CYS A 179 3.61 10.85 12.40
C CYS A 179 2.49 10.57 13.42
N GLU A 180 1.91 9.37 13.41
CA GLU A 180 0.85 9.00 14.35
C GLU A 180 1.33 8.89 15.80
N ILE A 181 2.52 8.32 16.01
CA ILE A 181 3.08 8.11 17.36
C ILE A 181 3.55 9.44 17.98
N TRP A 182 4.14 10.33 17.17
CA TRP A 182 4.86 11.50 17.67
C TRP A 182 4.12 12.83 17.52
N LEU A 183 3.29 13.01 16.47
CA LEU A 183 2.72 14.31 16.10
C LEU A 183 1.25 14.50 16.50
N LYS A 184 0.75 13.72 17.47
CA LYS A 184 -0.61 13.82 17.99
C LYS A 184 -0.68 14.83 19.15
N SER A 185 -1.63 15.76 19.08
CA SER A 185 -1.98 16.68 20.19
C SER A 185 -2.92 16.00 21.19
N ASP A 186 -3.01 16.55 22.40
CA ASP A 186 -3.88 16.04 23.48
C ASP A 186 -5.28 16.67 23.51
N ASP A 187 -5.61 17.54 22.54
CA ASP A 187 -6.90 18.25 22.45
C ASP A 187 -8.12 17.32 22.35
N ASP A 188 -9.20 17.60 23.10
CA ASP A 188 -10.46 16.85 22.99
C ASP A 188 -11.15 17.03 21.63
N VAL A 189 -11.92 16.02 21.23
CA VAL A 189 -12.55 15.94 19.90
C VAL A 189 -14.06 15.79 20.01
N ASP A 190 -14.77 16.88 19.77
CA ASP A 190 -16.25 16.93 19.81
C ASP A 190 -16.87 17.15 18.41
N SER A 191 -16.10 17.68 17.47
CA SER A 191 -16.52 18.05 16.11
C SER A 191 -15.42 17.77 15.07
N GLY A 192 -15.77 17.79 13.79
CA GLY A 192 -14.79 17.66 12.70
C GLY A 192 -13.71 18.74 12.71
N HIS A 193 -14.05 19.97 13.11
CA HIS A 193 -13.07 21.05 13.24
C HIS A 193 -12.08 20.82 14.39
N SER A 194 -12.54 20.33 15.55
CA SER A 194 -11.64 19.92 16.64
C SER A 194 -10.79 18.70 16.27
N LEU A 195 -11.29 17.80 15.43
CA LEU A 195 -10.51 16.68 14.88
C LEU A 195 -9.32 17.22 14.05
N ALA A 196 -9.61 18.13 13.11
CA ALA A 196 -8.58 18.76 12.29
C ALA A 196 -7.56 19.54 13.14
N ARG A 197 -8.00 20.22 14.21
CA ARG A 197 -7.12 20.90 15.16
C ARG A 197 -6.19 19.91 15.88
N ARG A 198 -6.72 18.80 16.38
CA ARG A 198 -5.95 17.78 17.11
C ARG A 198 -4.83 17.16 16.24
N TYR A 199 -5.11 16.93 14.96
CA TYR A 199 -4.19 16.31 14.00
C TYR A 199 -3.54 17.30 13.03
N ARG A 200 -3.57 18.60 13.33
CA ARG A 200 -3.05 19.67 12.46
C ARG A 200 -1.59 19.46 12.05
N SER A 201 -0.76 18.90 12.93
CA SER A 201 0.66 18.66 12.66
C SER A 201 0.85 17.59 11.57
N GLN A 202 -0.01 16.59 11.52
CA GLN A 202 0.02 15.56 10.49
C GLN A 202 -0.47 16.10 9.14
N LEU A 203 -1.53 16.92 9.16
CA LEU A 203 -2.01 17.64 7.97
C LEU A 203 -0.94 18.60 7.43
N LEU A 204 -0.23 19.30 8.32
CA LEU A 204 0.89 20.17 7.95
C LEU A 204 2.04 19.37 7.31
N VAL A 205 2.38 18.20 7.84
CA VAL A 205 3.39 17.32 7.21
C VAL A 205 2.93 16.90 5.81
N ALA A 206 1.68 16.47 5.64
CA ALA A 206 1.15 16.11 4.31
C ALA A 206 1.22 17.29 3.33
N LEU A 207 0.89 18.50 3.78
CA LEU A 207 1.00 19.73 2.98
C LEU A 207 2.46 20.03 2.60
N ILE A 208 3.39 19.96 3.55
CA ILE A 208 4.82 20.19 3.31
C ILE A 208 5.37 19.18 2.31
N LEU A 209 5.07 17.89 2.48
CA LEU A 209 5.49 16.84 1.55
C LEU A 209 4.95 17.07 0.14
N THR A 210 3.68 17.45 0.03
CA THR A 210 3.05 17.78 -1.26
C THR A 210 3.70 18.99 -1.92
N THR A 211 3.97 20.05 -1.16
CA THR A 211 4.62 21.26 -1.66
C THR A 211 6.05 20.97 -2.12
N ILE A 212 6.83 20.21 -1.34
CA ILE A 212 8.18 19.78 -1.72
C ILE A 212 8.11 18.96 -3.01
N TYR A 213 7.20 18.01 -3.11
CA TYR A 213 7.00 17.22 -4.32
C TYR A 213 6.72 18.10 -5.54
N MET A 214 5.78 19.05 -5.44
CA MET A 214 5.42 19.94 -6.55
C MET A 214 6.58 20.85 -6.96
N ILE A 215 7.33 21.39 -5.98
CA ILE A 215 8.53 22.20 -6.26
C ILE A 215 9.59 21.38 -6.98
N LEU A 216 9.84 20.13 -6.55
CA LEU A 216 10.84 19.29 -7.19
C LEU A 216 10.40 18.83 -8.58
N LEU A 217 9.12 18.46 -8.74
CA LEU A 217 8.57 17.99 -10.01
C LEU A 217 8.66 19.07 -11.10
N TYR A 218 8.25 20.30 -10.80
CA TYR A 218 8.19 21.38 -11.78
C TYR A 218 9.41 22.29 -11.79
N GLY A 219 10.14 22.37 -10.68
CA GLY A 219 11.25 23.29 -10.49
C GLY A 219 12.62 22.73 -10.85
N LEU A 220 12.83 21.41 -10.82
CA LEU A 220 14.14 20.84 -11.14
C LEU A 220 14.45 20.87 -12.64
N TYR A 221 15.72 21.14 -12.95
CA TYR A 221 16.25 21.05 -14.32
C TYR A 221 16.66 19.63 -14.62
N VAL A 222 16.19 19.11 -15.76
CA VAL A 222 16.54 17.78 -16.23
C VAL A 222 17.53 17.93 -17.40
N PRO A 223 18.81 17.62 -17.17
CA PRO A 223 19.81 17.64 -18.23
C PRO A 223 19.65 16.45 -19.17
N ASP A 224 20.32 16.54 -20.31
CA ASP A 224 20.47 15.44 -21.25
C ASP A 224 21.20 14.27 -20.58
N TRP A 225 20.90 13.06 -21.03
CA TRP A 225 21.38 11.86 -20.38
C TRP A 225 21.51 10.68 -21.34
N GLU A 226 22.34 9.72 -20.95
CA GLU A 226 22.65 8.56 -21.78
C GLU A 226 22.44 7.26 -21.00
N TYR A 227 22.11 6.20 -21.73
CA TYR A 227 22.02 4.85 -21.17
C TYR A 227 22.50 3.81 -22.18
N GLN A 228 22.85 2.63 -21.65
CA GLN A 228 23.39 1.52 -22.43
C GLN A 228 22.48 0.31 -22.35
N LEU A 229 22.19 -0.30 -23.49
CA LEU A 229 21.49 -1.58 -23.58
C LEU A 229 22.42 -2.69 -24.08
N PRO A 230 22.37 -3.88 -23.47
CA PRO A 230 23.04 -5.04 -24.01
C PRO A 230 22.30 -5.50 -25.27
N VAL A 231 23.01 -5.58 -26.40
CA VAL A 231 22.46 -6.07 -27.67
C VAL A 231 22.98 -7.50 -27.91
N ALA A 232 22.09 -8.42 -28.28
CA ALA A 232 22.48 -9.80 -28.56
C ALA A 232 23.46 -9.85 -29.75
N GLY A 233 24.68 -10.33 -29.51
CA GLY A 233 25.69 -10.51 -30.56
C GLY A 233 26.58 -9.30 -30.88
N SER A 234 26.42 -8.17 -30.18
CA SER A 234 27.30 -7.00 -30.31
C SER A 234 27.59 -6.34 -28.95
N GLY A 235 28.53 -5.39 -28.91
CA GLY A 235 28.81 -4.62 -27.69
C GLY A 235 27.60 -3.79 -27.22
N PRO A 236 27.64 -3.25 -25.99
CA PRO A 236 26.55 -2.43 -25.47
C PRO A 236 26.30 -1.21 -26.38
N LYS A 237 25.05 -1.00 -26.78
CA LYS A 237 24.65 0.15 -27.58
C LYS A 237 24.26 1.31 -26.67
N SER A 238 24.92 2.46 -26.85
CA SER A 238 24.60 3.70 -26.15
C SER A 238 23.47 4.44 -26.85
N PHE A 239 22.54 4.98 -26.06
CA PHE A 239 21.44 5.84 -26.50
C PHE A 239 21.53 7.15 -25.72
N SER A 240 21.35 8.27 -26.43
CA SER A 240 21.27 9.61 -25.83
C SER A 240 19.84 10.13 -25.90
N VAL A 241 19.44 10.83 -24.85
CA VAL A 241 18.12 11.44 -24.68
C VAL A 241 18.31 12.93 -24.39
N GLU A 242 17.87 13.75 -25.33
CA GLU A 242 17.91 15.20 -25.25
C GLU A 242 16.67 15.69 -24.49
N CYS A 243 16.91 16.44 -23.42
CA CYS A 243 15.90 16.99 -22.53
C CYS A 243 16.07 18.50 -22.42
N GLY A 244 17.12 18.97 -21.76
CA GLY A 244 17.40 20.39 -21.55
C GLY A 244 16.25 21.23 -20.96
N VAL A 245 15.31 20.66 -20.19
CA VAL A 245 14.03 21.29 -19.80
C VAL A 245 13.78 21.33 -18.29
N ARG A 246 12.79 22.14 -17.86
CA ARG A 246 12.20 22.14 -16.52
C ARG A 246 10.70 21.87 -16.61
N GLY A 247 10.17 21.16 -15.63
CA GLY A 247 8.72 20.93 -15.50
C GLY A 247 8.09 20.07 -16.59
N ASP A 248 8.90 19.36 -17.37
CA ASP A 248 8.39 18.33 -18.27
C ASP A 248 7.85 17.15 -17.45
N THR A 249 6.67 16.67 -17.83
CA THR A 249 6.00 15.51 -17.22
C THR A 249 5.94 14.33 -18.19
N GLY A 250 6.65 14.42 -19.32
CA GLY A 250 6.77 13.34 -20.29
C GLY A 250 7.62 12.16 -19.78
N PRO A 251 7.56 11.01 -20.45
CA PRO A 251 8.28 9.79 -20.03
C PRO A 251 9.80 9.95 -19.87
N ALA A 252 10.41 10.76 -20.73
CA ALA A 252 11.86 10.83 -20.90
C ALA A 252 12.56 11.87 -20.00
N CYS A 253 11.92 13.02 -19.83
CA CYS A 253 12.55 14.24 -19.34
C CYS A 253 11.94 14.78 -18.04
N ASN A 254 11.19 13.94 -17.32
CA ASN A 254 10.63 14.30 -16.03
C ASN A 254 11.65 14.24 -14.88
N ALA A 255 11.40 15.06 -13.86
CA ALA A 255 12.25 15.17 -12.68
C ALA A 255 12.23 13.91 -11.80
N VAL A 256 11.12 13.15 -11.77
CA VAL A 256 10.98 11.91 -10.99
C VAL A 256 12.02 10.89 -11.44
N GLY A 257 12.02 10.57 -12.74
CA GLY A 257 12.97 9.64 -13.33
C GLY A 257 14.41 10.15 -13.26
N MET A 258 14.64 11.47 -13.32
CA MET A 258 15.98 12.05 -13.18
C MET A 258 16.57 11.80 -11.78
N ILE A 259 15.78 12.02 -10.73
CA ILE A 259 16.19 11.75 -9.35
C ILE A 259 16.53 10.27 -9.16
N ASP A 260 15.67 9.38 -9.65
CA ASP A 260 15.87 7.93 -9.49
C ASP A 260 17.14 7.45 -10.23
N ARG A 261 17.36 7.95 -11.46
CA ARG A 261 18.60 7.68 -12.22
C ARG A 261 19.84 8.18 -11.49
N ARG A 262 19.77 9.32 -10.82
CA ARG A 262 20.92 9.91 -10.11
C ARG A 262 21.23 9.22 -8.79
N ILE A 263 20.21 8.80 -8.05
CA ILE A 263 20.36 8.20 -6.72
C ILE A 263 20.62 6.70 -6.81
N PHE A 264 19.80 5.97 -7.58
CA PHE A 264 19.91 4.51 -7.67
C PHE A 264 20.81 4.07 -8.80
N GLY A 265 20.94 4.87 -9.86
CA GLY A 265 21.64 4.47 -11.08
C GLY A 265 20.75 3.70 -12.05
N VAL A 266 20.99 3.90 -13.34
CA VAL A 266 20.18 3.35 -14.46
C VAL A 266 20.03 1.82 -14.40
N ARG A 267 21.05 1.11 -13.91
CA ARG A 267 21.06 -0.37 -13.84
C ARG A 267 20.07 -0.96 -12.84
N HIS A 268 19.67 -0.17 -11.85
CA HIS A 268 18.78 -0.58 -10.76
C HIS A 268 17.33 -0.18 -10.98
N LEU A 269 17.02 0.45 -12.12
CA LEU A 269 15.67 0.87 -12.49
C LEU A 269 14.92 -0.26 -13.20
N HIS A 270 13.59 -0.16 -13.19
CA HIS A 270 12.74 -1.13 -13.86
C HIS A 270 12.93 -1.07 -15.38
N ARG A 271 13.18 -2.24 -16.00
CA ARG A 271 13.57 -2.33 -17.42
C ARG A 271 12.41 -2.39 -18.42
N ARG A 272 11.18 -2.64 -17.97
CA ARG A 272 9.98 -2.70 -18.82
C ARG A 272 8.95 -1.67 -18.35
N PRO A 273 9.21 -0.38 -18.60
CA PRO A 273 8.30 0.66 -18.14
C PRO A 273 6.99 0.61 -18.92
N VAL A 274 5.89 0.98 -18.25
CA VAL A 274 4.53 0.91 -18.84
C VAL A 274 4.39 1.82 -20.07
N TYR A 275 5.20 2.89 -20.17
CA TYR A 275 5.18 3.78 -21.34
C TYR A 275 5.70 3.15 -22.63
N GLU A 276 6.30 1.95 -22.60
CA GLU A 276 6.63 1.20 -23.82
C GLU A 276 5.38 0.97 -24.69
N ARG A 277 4.19 0.99 -24.06
CA ARG A 277 2.87 0.83 -24.68
C ARG A 277 2.27 2.13 -25.22
N THR A 278 3.00 3.25 -25.13
CA THR A 278 2.55 4.52 -25.71
C THR A 278 2.61 4.46 -27.23
N LYS A 279 1.83 5.32 -27.91
CA LYS A 279 1.77 5.37 -29.37
C LYS A 279 3.13 5.67 -30.02
N GLN A 280 4.02 6.37 -29.31
CA GLN A 280 5.36 6.68 -29.76
C GLN A 280 6.30 5.46 -29.72
N CYS A 281 5.99 4.45 -28.90
CA CYS A 281 6.89 3.34 -28.59
C CYS A 281 6.34 1.97 -29.00
N SER A 282 5.06 1.86 -29.37
CA SER A 282 4.45 0.61 -29.81
C SER A 282 3.50 0.84 -30.98
N ILE A 283 3.71 0.08 -32.07
CA ILE A 283 2.79 0.03 -33.22
C ILE A 283 1.41 -0.48 -32.79
N ASP A 284 1.36 -1.37 -31.79
CA ASP A 284 0.13 -2.01 -31.30
C ASP A 284 -0.49 -1.27 -30.10
N SER A 285 -0.09 -0.01 -29.84
CA SER A 285 -0.60 0.79 -28.72
C SER A 285 -2.14 0.76 -28.65
N PRO A 286 -2.75 0.49 -27.48
CA PRO A 286 -2.16 0.51 -26.13
C PRO A 286 -1.59 -0.84 -25.67
N ALA A 287 -1.43 -1.83 -26.54
CA ALA A 287 -0.73 -3.07 -26.22
C ALA A 287 0.79 -2.92 -26.45
N SER A 288 1.57 -3.80 -25.83
CA SER A 288 3.01 -3.90 -26.11
C SER A 288 3.19 -4.52 -27.49
N GLY A 289 3.99 -3.89 -28.33
CA GLY A 289 4.24 -4.29 -29.72
C GLY A 289 5.64 -3.87 -30.16
N PRO A 290 6.02 -4.11 -31.43
CA PRO A 290 7.29 -3.67 -31.97
C PRO A 290 7.39 -2.14 -32.01
N LEU A 291 8.63 -1.64 -31.94
CA LEU A 291 8.92 -0.21 -32.02
C LEU A 291 8.56 0.33 -33.42
N PRO A 292 7.87 1.49 -33.50
CA PRO A 292 7.71 2.23 -34.74
C PRO A 292 9.08 2.57 -35.38
N PRO A 293 9.17 2.69 -36.72
CA PRO A 293 10.41 3.06 -37.40
C PRO A 293 11.01 4.41 -36.95
N ASP A 294 10.15 5.32 -36.50
CA ASP A 294 10.43 6.67 -36.00
C ASP A 294 10.42 6.77 -34.47
N ALA A 295 10.50 5.64 -33.77
CA ALA A 295 10.43 5.60 -32.31
C ALA A 295 11.56 6.43 -31.65
N PRO A 296 11.24 7.30 -30.68
CA PRO A 296 12.22 8.05 -29.92
C PRO A 296 13.23 7.16 -29.18
N SER A 297 14.46 7.67 -28.98
CA SER A 297 15.55 6.95 -28.30
C SER A 297 15.24 6.58 -26.85
N TRP A 298 14.28 7.26 -26.21
CA TRP A 298 13.87 6.99 -24.84
C TRP A 298 12.84 5.85 -24.70
N CYS A 299 12.29 5.31 -25.79
CA CYS A 299 11.25 4.27 -25.71
C CYS A 299 11.71 2.98 -24.99
N GLN A 300 13.01 2.70 -24.99
CA GLN A 300 13.61 1.55 -24.30
C GLN A 300 14.36 1.94 -23.02
N ALA A 301 14.23 3.18 -22.57
CA ALA A 301 14.85 3.62 -21.34
C ALA A 301 14.26 2.87 -20.14
N PRO A 302 15.04 2.56 -19.11
CA PRO A 302 14.48 2.06 -17.87
C PRO A 302 13.88 3.22 -17.05
N PHE A 303 12.78 2.96 -16.37
CA PHE A 303 12.07 3.94 -15.54
C PHE A 303 11.34 3.23 -14.40
N ASP A 304 11.48 3.73 -13.18
CA ASP A 304 10.83 3.12 -12.01
C ASP A 304 9.63 3.97 -11.53
N PRO A 305 8.38 3.50 -11.71
CA PRO A 305 7.20 4.20 -11.18
C PRO A 305 7.12 4.13 -9.65
N GLU A 306 7.89 3.24 -9.03
CA GLU A 306 7.97 3.01 -7.58
C GLU A 306 9.13 3.77 -6.89
N GLY A 307 9.72 4.73 -7.61
CA GLY A 307 10.90 5.51 -7.22
C GLY A 307 10.75 6.43 -6.00
N LEU A 308 11.80 7.21 -5.72
CA LEU A 308 11.92 8.00 -4.49
C LEU A 308 10.94 9.17 -4.44
N LEU A 309 10.91 10.00 -5.49
CA LEU A 309 10.08 11.21 -5.51
C LEU A 309 8.59 10.86 -5.56
N SER A 310 8.20 9.88 -6.38
CA SER A 310 6.82 9.39 -6.44
C SER A 310 6.37 8.72 -5.14
N SER A 311 7.28 8.13 -4.36
CA SER A 311 6.98 7.61 -3.02
C SER A 311 6.63 8.70 -2.00
N VAL A 312 7.00 9.97 -2.22
CA VAL A 312 6.56 11.10 -1.40
C VAL A 312 5.04 11.22 -1.39
N MET A 313 4.44 11.14 -2.57
CA MET A 313 2.98 11.23 -2.70
C MET A 313 2.27 9.96 -2.22
N ALA A 314 2.92 8.80 -2.27
CA ALA A 314 2.43 7.58 -1.63
C ALA A 314 2.32 7.72 -0.09
N ILE A 315 3.28 8.40 0.55
CA ILE A 315 3.20 8.75 1.97
C ILE A 315 1.99 9.67 2.22
N VAL A 316 1.76 10.67 1.35
CA VAL A 316 0.61 11.57 1.43
C VAL A 316 -0.71 10.78 1.34
N THR A 317 -0.86 9.84 0.41
CA THR A 317 -2.05 8.96 0.33
C THR A 317 -2.27 8.16 1.62
N CYS A 318 -1.19 7.63 2.21
CA CYS A 318 -1.26 6.93 3.49
C CYS A 318 -1.67 7.87 4.64
N LEU A 319 -1.19 9.11 4.66
CA LEU A 319 -1.59 10.13 5.64
C LEU A 319 -3.06 10.56 5.46
N ILE A 320 -3.58 10.62 4.23
CA ILE A 320 -5.01 10.86 3.98
C ILE A 320 -5.83 9.71 4.56
N GLY A 321 -5.46 8.45 4.31
CA GLY A 321 -6.11 7.29 4.90
C GLY A 321 -6.05 7.30 6.44
N LEU A 322 -4.95 7.78 7.02
CA LEU A 322 -4.82 7.94 8.48
C LEU A 322 -5.90 8.85 9.06
N GLN A 323 -6.22 9.96 8.39
CA GLN A 323 -7.30 10.87 8.83
C GLN A 323 -8.67 10.18 8.82
N PHE A 324 -8.95 9.33 7.82
CA PHE A 324 -10.19 8.55 7.79
C PHE A 324 -10.27 7.57 8.97
N GLY A 325 -9.15 6.97 9.35
CA GLY A 325 -9.06 6.12 10.52
C GLY A 325 -9.31 6.87 11.84
N HIS A 326 -8.87 8.13 11.96
CA HIS A 326 -9.15 8.94 13.16
C HIS A 326 -10.63 9.23 13.37
N VAL A 327 -11.40 9.37 12.29
CA VAL A 327 -12.86 9.52 12.37
C VAL A 327 -13.49 8.29 13.05
N ILE A 328 -13.01 7.07 12.77
CA ILE A 328 -13.48 5.84 13.42
C ILE A 328 -13.15 5.84 14.91
N VAL A 329 -11.97 6.36 15.26
CA VAL A 329 -11.44 6.36 16.62
C VAL A 329 -12.26 7.26 17.55
N HIS A 330 -12.69 8.43 17.05
CA HIS A 330 -13.31 9.51 17.83
C HIS A 330 -14.83 9.57 17.72
N PHE A 331 -15.39 9.43 16.52
CA PHE A 331 -16.85 9.48 16.33
C PHE A 331 -17.44 8.10 16.55
N LYS A 332 -18.46 8.00 17.41
CA LYS A 332 -19.18 6.74 17.66
C LYS A 332 -20.39 6.57 16.73
N ASP A 333 -21.07 7.67 16.40
CA ASP A 333 -22.25 7.62 15.55
C ASP A 333 -21.90 7.33 14.09
N HIS A 334 -22.74 6.53 13.44
CA HIS A 334 -22.54 6.13 12.05
C HIS A 334 -22.76 7.30 11.09
N LYS A 335 -23.71 8.20 11.36
CA LYS A 335 -24.01 9.34 10.46
C LYS A 335 -22.86 10.33 10.46
N ASP A 336 -22.33 10.64 11.64
CA ASP A 336 -21.16 11.53 11.76
C ASP A 336 -19.96 10.99 10.99
N ARG A 337 -19.66 9.68 11.12
CA ARG A 337 -18.56 9.05 10.36
C ARG A 337 -18.75 9.21 8.85
N ILE A 338 -19.94 8.90 8.35
CA ILE A 338 -20.27 8.99 6.92
C ILE A 338 -20.09 10.43 6.41
N VAL A 339 -20.60 11.43 7.15
CA VAL A 339 -20.48 12.85 6.77
C VAL A 339 -19.01 13.28 6.76
N GLN A 340 -18.24 12.92 7.81
CA GLN A 340 -16.83 13.26 7.92
C GLN A 340 -15.94 12.56 6.87
N TRP A 341 -16.41 11.48 6.23
CA TRP A 341 -15.70 10.84 5.12
C TRP A 341 -16.14 11.34 3.75
N MET A 342 -17.45 11.51 3.52
CA MET A 342 -17.97 11.88 2.21
C MET A 342 -17.55 13.30 1.83
N ILE A 343 -17.60 14.27 2.77
CA ILE A 343 -17.20 15.66 2.50
C ILE A 343 -15.76 15.74 1.95
N PRO A 344 -14.72 15.26 2.68
CA PRO A 344 -13.35 15.33 2.17
C PRO A 344 -13.15 14.45 0.93
N SER A 345 -13.85 13.32 0.78
CA SER A 345 -13.76 12.49 -0.43
C SER A 345 -14.22 13.25 -1.69
N PHE A 346 -15.36 13.94 -1.61
CA PHE A 346 -15.84 14.77 -2.72
C PHE A 346 -14.92 15.98 -2.97
N CYS A 347 -14.42 16.63 -1.92
CA CYS A 347 -13.46 17.74 -2.07
C CYS A 347 -12.18 17.29 -2.77
N LEU A 348 -11.64 16.10 -2.42
CA LEU A 348 -10.46 15.54 -3.08
C LEU A 348 -10.73 15.21 -4.55
N LEU A 349 -11.88 14.61 -4.88
CA LEU A 349 -12.24 14.36 -6.27
C LEU A 349 -12.40 15.64 -7.08
N ALA A 350 -13.11 16.64 -6.53
CA ALA A 350 -13.28 17.94 -7.18
C ALA A 350 -11.93 18.62 -7.44
N LEU A 351 -11.03 18.58 -6.45
CA LEU A 351 -9.67 19.08 -6.59
C LEU A 351 -8.90 18.31 -7.68
N ALA A 352 -9.03 16.98 -7.72
CA ALA A 352 -8.34 16.14 -8.69
C ALA A 352 -8.70 16.49 -10.13
N PHE A 353 -9.99 16.58 -10.44
CA PHE A 353 -10.46 16.94 -11.78
C PHE A 353 -10.15 18.40 -12.11
N SER A 354 -10.18 19.30 -11.12
CA SER A 354 -9.76 20.70 -11.33
C SER A 354 -8.29 20.78 -11.72
N LEU A 355 -7.41 20.08 -11.00
CA LEU A 355 -5.97 20.05 -11.28
C LEU A 355 -5.65 19.44 -12.65
N ASP A 356 -6.36 18.36 -13.02
CA ASP A 356 -6.22 17.74 -14.34
C ASP A 356 -6.61 18.71 -15.47
N CYS A 357 -7.71 19.46 -15.30
CA CYS A 357 -8.13 20.51 -16.23
C CYS A 357 -7.12 21.68 -16.32
N PHE A 358 -6.36 21.98 -15.26
CA PHE A 358 -5.32 23.01 -15.24
C PHE A 358 -3.94 22.50 -15.67
N GLY A 359 -3.83 21.29 -16.24
CA GLY A 359 -2.60 20.75 -16.83
C GLY A 359 -1.73 19.93 -15.88
N VAL A 360 -2.16 19.71 -14.64
CA VAL A 360 -1.53 18.71 -13.75
C VAL A 360 -2.21 17.37 -14.03
N HIS A 361 -1.84 16.73 -15.13
CA HIS A 361 -2.50 15.52 -15.59
C HIS A 361 -2.42 14.37 -14.58
N MET A 362 -3.46 13.56 -14.51
CA MET A 362 -3.45 12.34 -13.70
C MET A 362 -2.43 11.36 -14.28
N ASN A 363 -1.37 11.08 -13.53
CA ASN A 363 -0.32 10.18 -13.97
C ASN A 363 0.15 9.32 -12.80
N LYS A 364 -0.05 8.00 -12.94
CA LYS A 364 0.33 7.00 -11.94
C LYS A 364 1.85 6.87 -11.78
N ALA A 365 2.58 6.89 -12.90
CA ALA A 365 4.01 6.63 -12.91
C ALA A 365 4.79 7.73 -12.17
N LEU A 366 4.35 8.98 -12.32
CA LEU A 366 4.85 10.13 -11.55
C LEU A 366 4.22 10.22 -10.17
N TYR A 367 3.04 9.62 -9.97
CA TYR A 367 2.20 9.74 -8.78
C TYR A 367 1.82 11.22 -8.54
N THR A 368 1.21 11.84 -9.55
CA THR A 368 0.87 13.28 -9.53
C THR A 368 -0.12 13.64 -8.42
N LEU A 369 -0.18 14.94 -8.08
CA LEU A 369 -1.12 15.45 -7.08
C LEU A 369 -2.58 15.21 -7.49
N SER A 370 -2.93 15.44 -8.76
CA SER A 370 -4.26 15.13 -9.30
C SER A 370 -4.60 13.65 -9.16
N TYR A 371 -3.67 12.75 -9.52
CA TYR A 371 -3.82 11.31 -9.32
C TYR A 371 -3.98 10.91 -7.84
N THR A 372 -3.20 11.51 -6.95
CA THR A 372 -3.30 11.29 -5.49
C THR A 372 -4.68 11.69 -4.97
N CYS A 373 -5.17 12.87 -5.35
CA CYS A 373 -6.48 13.36 -4.96
C CYS A 373 -7.61 12.49 -5.53
N ALA A 374 -7.52 12.09 -6.81
CA ALA A 374 -8.52 11.26 -7.45
C ALA A 374 -8.66 9.91 -6.74
N THR A 375 -7.53 9.22 -6.57
CA THR A 375 -7.50 7.87 -6.01
C THR A 375 -7.84 7.86 -4.52
N ALA A 376 -7.39 8.84 -3.73
CA ALA A 376 -7.76 8.95 -2.32
C ALA A 376 -9.24 9.32 -2.13
N GLY A 377 -9.79 10.20 -2.98
CA GLY A 377 -11.22 10.54 -2.94
C GLY A 377 -12.11 9.36 -3.32
N THR A 378 -11.78 8.62 -4.37
CA THR A 378 -12.48 7.38 -4.73
C THR A 378 -12.35 6.32 -3.62
N ALA A 379 -11.16 6.17 -3.01
CA ALA A 379 -10.96 5.24 -1.90
C ALA A 379 -11.86 5.58 -0.71
N GLY A 380 -11.98 6.87 -0.36
CA GLY A 380 -12.84 7.33 0.73
C GLY A 380 -14.32 7.08 0.47
N MET A 381 -14.81 7.31 -0.76
CA MET A 381 -16.18 6.99 -1.15
C MET A 381 -16.45 5.47 -1.10
N LEU A 382 -15.55 4.68 -1.66
CA LEU A 382 -15.68 3.22 -1.69
C LEU A 382 -15.63 2.63 -0.28
N PHE A 383 -14.71 3.10 0.56
CA PHE A 383 -14.62 2.71 1.96
C PHE A 383 -15.91 3.05 2.72
N THR A 384 -16.47 4.25 2.50
CA THR A 384 -17.76 4.65 3.11
C THR A 384 -18.90 3.73 2.66
N GLY A 385 -18.96 3.39 1.37
CA GLY A 385 -19.95 2.45 0.83
C GLY A 385 -19.84 1.05 1.45
N VAL A 386 -18.62 0.51 1.54
CA VAL A 386 -18.35 -0.78 2.19
C VAL A 386 -18.71 -0.74 3.67
N TYR A 387 -18.37 0.35 4.37
CA TYR A 387 -18.73 0.55 5.77
C TYR A 387 -20.25 0.55 5.99
N VAL A 388 -21.01 1.29 5.18
CA VAL A 388 -22.47 1.30 5.26
C VAL A 388 -23.06 -0.09 4.99
N LEU A 389 -22.56 -0.78 3.96
CA LEU A 389 -23.05 -2.10 3.61
C LEU A 389 -22.82 -3.13 4.74
N VAL A 390 -21.61 -3.15 5.30
CA VAL A 390 -21.16 -4.21 6.22
C VAL A 390 -21.43 -3.87 7.68
N ASP A 391 -21.08 -2.66 8.12
CA ASP A 391 -21.11 -2.27 9.54
C ASP A 391 -22.41 -1.56 9.94
N VAL A 392 -23.14 -0.95 8.99
CA VAL A 392 -24.46 -0.33 9.27
C VAL A 392 -25.60 -1.30 8.95
N TYR A 393 -25.65 -1.82 7.71
CA TYR A 393 -26.73 -2.72 7.28
C TYR A 393 -26.49 -4.19 7.63
N GLY A 394 -25.29 -4.56 8.07
CA GLY A 394 -25.02 -5.92 8.57
C GLY A 394 -24.93 -7.01 7.49
N TYR A 395 -24.66 -6.67 6.22
CA TYR A 395 -24.49 -7.64 5.13
C TYR A 395 -23.17 -8.43 5.24
N ARG A 396 -23.01 -9.22 6.31
CA ARG A 396 -21.78 -9.97 6.61
C ARG A 396 -21.63 -11.23 5.76
N ARG A 397 -22.70 -12.02 5.58
CA ARG A 397 -22.64 -13.29 4.82
C ARG A 397 -22.10 -13.16 3.39
N PRO A 398 -22.58 -12.22 2.54
CA PRO A 398 -22.05 -12.09 1.18
C PRO A 398 -20.62 -11.53 1.14
N THR A 399 -20.17 -10.84 2.20
CA THR A 399 -18.86 -10.22 2.26
C THR A 399 -17.78 -11.08 2.92
N LEU A 400 -18.13 -12.27 3.44
CA LEU A 400 -17.19 -13.21 4.08
C LEU A 400 -16.00 -13.58 3.17
N ALA A 401 -16.26 -13.80 1.87
CA ALA A 401 -15.19 -14.10 0.92
C ALA A 401 -14.19 -12.94 0.80
N MET A 402 -14.70 -11.71 0.71
CA MET A 402 -13.87 -10.51 0.65
C MET A 402 -13.13 -10.28 1.98
N GLU A 403 -13.81 -10.46 3.12
CA GLU A 403 -13.16 -10.39 4.43
C GLU A 403 -11.97 -11.36 4.52
N TRP A 404 -12.15 -12.62 4.10
CA TRP A 404 -11.09 -13.63 4.07
C TRP A 404 -9.92 -13.22 3.17
N LEU A 405 -10.20 -12.80 1.93
CA LEU A 405 -9.17 -12.29 1.01
C LEU A 405 -8.39 -11.12 1.64
N GLY A 406 -9.10 -10.22 2.32
CA GLY A 406 -8.50 -9.11 3.04
C GLY A 406 -7.55 -9.58 4.12
N MET A 407 -8.00 -10.48 5.01
CA MET A 407 -7.19 -11.03 6.09
C MET A 407 -5.87 -11.64 5.60
N HIS A 408 -5.88 -12.24 4.42
CA HIS A 408 -4.74 -12.93 3.80
C HIS A 408 -4.06 -12.13 2.67
N ALA A 409 -4.34 -10.83 2.54
CA ALA A 409 -3.93 -10.00 1.41
C ALA A 409 -2.44 -10.08 1.05
N LEU A 410 -1.53 -10.02 2.05
CA LEU A 410 -0.08 -10.07 1.79
C LEU A 410 0.34 -11.43 1.21
N MET A 411 -0.21 -12.52 1.74
CA MET A 411 0.11 -13.87 1.25
C MET A 411 -0.39 -14.04 -0.19
N ILE A 412 -1.60 -13.57 -0.48
CA ILE A 412 -2.19 -13.64 -1.81
C ILE A 412 -1.40 -12.77 -2.80
N TYR A 413 -1.00 -11.56 -2.41
CA TYR A 413 -0.15 -10.70 -3.22
C TYR A 413 1.18 -11.37 -3.58
N VAL A 414 1.84 -11.99 -2.60
CA VAL A 414 3.11 -12.70 -2.79
C VAL A 414 2.92 -13.90 -3.72
N LEU A 415 1.90 -14.73 -3.48
CA LEU A 415 1.69 -15.96 -4.26
C LEU A 415 1.19 -15.69 -5.68
N ILE A 416 0.18 -14.84 -5.83
CA ILE A 416 -0.50 -14.60 -7.10
C ILE A 416 0.09 -13.37 -7.80
N GLY A 417 0.01 -12.18 -7.18
CA GLY A 417 0.40 -10.92 -7.82
C GLY A 417 1.89 -10.84 -8.18
N CYS A 418 2.76 -11.54 -7.43
CA CYS A 418 4.18 -11.64 -7.75
C CYS A 418 4.53 -12.92 -8.55
N ASN A 419 3.53 -13.64 -9.06
CA ASN A 419 3.67 -14.86 -9.87
C ASN A 419 4.46 -16.02 -9.21
N ILE A 420 4.66 -16.01 -7.89
CA ILE A 420 5.42 -17.06 -7.20
C ILE A 420 4.72 -18.42 -7.31
N PHE A 421 3.40 -18.47 -7.17
CA PHE A 421 2.63 -19.70 -7.28
C PHE A 421 2.67 -20.28 -8.71
N PRO A 422 2.39 -19.50 -9.78
CA PRO A 422 2.61 -19.94 -11.16
C PRO A 422 4.04 -20.45 -11.43
N VAL A 423 5.07 -19.72 -10.99
CA VAL A 423 6.48 -20.14 -11.15
C VAL A 423 6.76 -21.45 -10.42
N PHE A 424 6.22 -21.62 -9.22
CA PHE A 424 6.37 -22.87 -8.46
C PHE A 424 5.73 -24.05 -9.19
N ILE A 425 4.51 -23.90 -9.69
CA ILE A 425 3.80 -24.97 -10.41
C ILE A 425 4.51 -25.31 -11.74
N GLN A 426 4.96 -24.31 -12.49
CA GLN A 426 5.70 -24.51 -13.75
C GLN A 426 7.12 -25.05 -13.52
N GLY A 427 7.74 -24.72 -12.39
CA GLY A 427 9.07 -25.17 -12.00
C GLY A 427 9.13 -26.66 -11.64
N PHE A 428 8.00 -27.29 -11.30
CA PHE A 428 7.92 -28.75 -11.18
C PHE A 428 7.74 -29.39 -12.55
N TYR A 429 8.84 -29.82 -13.17
CA TYR A 429 8.84 -30.46 -14.48
C TYR A 429 9.69 -31.74 -14.52
N TRP A 430 9.34 -32.64 -15.45
CA TRP A 430 10.05 -33.89 -15.66
C TRP A 430 11.02 -33.80 -16.85
N ARG A 431 12.32 -33.84 -16.56
CA ARG A 431 13.46 -33.75 -17.51
C ARG A 431 13.57 -32.44 -18.27
N GLU A 432 12.50 -32.01 -18.94
CA GLU A 432 12.45 -30.82 -19.77
C GLU A 432 11.39 -29.83 -19.23
N PRO A 433 11.66 -28.51 -19.21
CA PRO A 433 10.73 -27.49 -18.69
C PRO A 433 9.33 -27.50 -19.32
N GLN A 434 9.20 -28.06 -20.53
CA GLN A 434 7.92 -28.21 -21.22
C GLN A 434 7.03 -29.32 -20.63
N ASN A 435 7.60 -30.24 -19.86
CA ASN A 435 6.87 -31.32 -19.19
C ASN A 435 6.57 -30.94 -17.74
N ASN A 436 5.99 -29.77 -17.55
CA ASN A 436 5.62 -29.25 -16.24
C ASN A 436 4.30 -29.84 -15.73
N LEU A 437 4.02 -29.60 -14.44
CA LEU A 437 2.84 -30.13 -13.75
C LEU A 437 1.51 -29.72 -14.44
N LEU A 438 1.46 -28.54 -15.08
CA LEU A 438 0.26 -28.10 -15.81
C LEU A 438 -0.05 -29.02 -16.99
N ARG A 439 0.98 -29.41 -17.75
CA ARG A 439 0.84 -30.35 -18.87
C ARG A 439 0.43 -31.75 -18.39
N VAL A 440 0.92 -32.19 -17.24
CA VAL A 440 0.53 -33.48 -16.62
C VAL A 440 -0.94 -33.47 -16.16
N ILE A 441 -1.44 -32.32 -15.70
CA ILE A 441 -2.83 -32.13 -15.28
C ILE A 441 -3.76 -31.85 -16.50
N GLY A 442 -3.21 -31.75 -17.72
CA GLY A 442 -3.99 -31.53 -18.94
C GLY A 442 -4.44 -30.08 -19.16
N ILE A 443 -3.80 -29.12 -18.48
CA ILE A 443 -4.07 -27.69 -18.62
C ILE A 443 -2.90 -27.06 -19.35
N GLY A 444 -3.10 -26.63 -20.60
CA GLY A 444 -2.08 -25.99 -21.45
C GLY A 444 -1.54 -26.92 -22.53
N SER A 445 -1.91 -26.63 -23.78
CA SER A 445 -1.36 -27.21 -25.00
C SER A 445 -0.12 -26.45 -25.46
#